data_AF-A0A4Q4UK79-F1
#
_entry.id   AF-A0A4Q4UK79-F1
#
_cell.length_a   1.000
_cell.length_b   1.000
_cell.length_c   1.000
_cell.angle_alpha   90.00
_cell.angle_beta   90.00
_cell.angle_gamma   90.00
#
_symmetry.space_group_name_H-M   'P 1'
#
loop_
_entity.id
_entity.type
_entity.pdbx_description
1 polymer ?
#
loop_
_entity_poly.entity_id
_entity_poly.type
_entity_poly.pdbx_seq_one_letter_code
_entity_poly.pdbx_strand_id
1 'polypeptide(L)'
;MAEITSTEQLIPWPWAVTPLDPDTHSCPSTTHILVVFGVVNVICAYIAIILGNRTVIRWLTRGVFGQPGVSSWVYVSWIASAGLILAANALNAWLTVRAPGYDQSRMPTVGDLTLFYVSRPRIAWIWVLVLGLLPCHWRGNKDNGLDWRNAAIQTTVAEIVLQLIGVYYKARAVHFASRRGLYGESKLDRIDFVSRAAFAMMTTAATVYMCILAVIAALLFYWLKYKPKFRTLGWMYLCTAGTYWILDWVFMAGYVKLAGDLFCPQQFALQGAIWAIFTIIGLAIGGAI
;
A
#
# COMPACT_ATOMS: atom_id res chain seq x y z
N MET A 1 -13.29 23.43 24.86
CA MET A 1 -13.15 22.34 23.88
C MET A 1 -13.64 21.06 24.53
N ALA A 2 -14.36 20.19 23.82
CA ALA A 2 -14.86 18.94 24.37
C ALA A 2 -13.72 18.01 24.79
N GLU A 3 -13.89 17.35 25.95
CA GLU A 3 -12.97 16.34 26.47
C GLU A 3 -13.10 15.04 25.68
N ILE A 4 -11.98 14.34 25.44
CA ILE A 4 -11.97 13.05 24.73
C ILE A 4 -12.14 11.93 25.75
N THR A 5 -13.24 11.19 25.64
CA THR A 5 -13.65 10.16 26.59
C THR A 5 -13.77 8.78 25.95
N SER A 6 -13.74 8.67 24.62
CA SER A 6 -13.80 7.39 23.91
C SER A 6 -12.81 7.28 22.75
N THR A 7 -12.45 6.04 22.40
CA THR A 7 -11.56 5.71 21.27
C THR A 7 -12.17 6.09 19.92
N GLU A 8 -13.49 6.00 19.79
CA GLU A 8 -14.22 6.43 18.59
C GLU A 8 -13.97 7.90 18.26
N GLN A 9 -13.83 8.76 19.27
CA GLN A 9 -13.50 10.17 19.09
C GLN A 9 -12.07 10.43 18.59
N LEU A 10 -11.23 9.39 18.53
CA LEU A 10 -9.87 9.45 17.98
C LEU A 10 -9.81 9.03 16.50
N ILE A 11 -10.91 8.51 15.94
CA ILE A 11 -10.96 8.08 14.55
C ILE A 11 -11.27 9.28 13.62
N PRO A 12 -10.42 9.55 12.61
CA PRO A 12 -10.53 10.74 11.76
C PRO A 12 -11.60 10.67 10.65
N TRP A 13 -12.32 9.55 10.54
CA TRP A 13 -13.42 9.35 9.58
C TRP A 13 -14.76 9.14 10.29
N PRO A 14 -15.88 9.57 9.67
CA PRO A 14 -17.21 9.48 10.26
C PRO A 14 -17.83 8.08 10.13
N TRP A 15 -17.24 7.22 9.30
CA TRP A 15 -17.76 5.91 8.97
C TRP A 15 -17.11 4.82 9.82
N ALA A 16 -17.79 3.68 9.93
CA ALA A 16 -17.33 2.47 10.58
C ALA A 16 -17.76 1.25 9.74
N VAL A 17 -17.03 0.14 9.88
CA VAL A 17 -17.35 -1.13 9.23
C VAL A 17 -17.68 -2.11 10.34
N THR A 18 -18.93 -2.12 10.80
CA THR A 18 -19.37 -2.88 11.98
C THR A 18 -20.51 -3.84 11.63
N PRO A 19 -20.54 -5.05 12.23
CA PRO A 19 -21.69 -5.94 12.10
C PRO A 19 -22.92 -5.33 12.83
N LEU A 20 -24.13 -5.68 12.39
CA LEU A 20 -25.39 -5.33 13.07
C LEU A 20 -25.52 -6.06 14.41
N ASP A 21 -25.07 -7.32 14.44
CA ASP A 21 -25.12 -8.18 15.61
C ASP A 21 -23.72 -8.78 15.85
N PRO A 22 -22.98 -8.30 16.86
CA PRO A 22 -21.65 -8.78 17.21
C PRO A 22 -21.61 -10.28 17.57
N ASP A 23 -22.71 -10.85 18.05
CA ASP A 23 -22.76 -12.25 18.50
C ASP A 23 -22.82 -13.22 17.32
N THR A 24 -23.41 -12.79 16.20
CA THR A 24 -23.49 -13.59 14.98
C THR A 24 -22.28 -13.43 14.07
N HIS A 25 -21.61 -12.28 14.12
CA HIS A 25 -20.47 -11.94 13.26
C HIS A 25 -19.28 -11.48 14.09
N SER A 26 -18.45 -12.44 14.53
CA SER A 26 -17.23 -12.16 15.27
C SER A 26 -16.20 -11.43 14.41
N CYS A 27 -15.74 -10.28 14.87
CA CYS A 27 -14.72 -9.50 14.16
C CYS A 27 -13.34 -10.18 14.21
N PRO A 28 -12.57 -10.15 13.11
CA PRO A 28 -11.22 -10.69 13.12
C PRO A 28 -10.34 -9.86 14.06
N SER A 29 -9.52 -10.53 14.87
CA SER A 29 -8.60 -9.83 15.76
C SER A 29 -7.60 -8.98 15.00
N THR A 30 -7.11 -7.89 15.61
CA THR A 30 -6.07 -7.02 15.03
C THR A 30 -4.85 -7.83 14.54
N THR A 31 -4.41 -8.81 15.34
CA THR A 31 -3.29 -9.70 14.97
C THR A 31 -3.61 -10.50 13.72
N HIS A 32 -4.81 -11.06 13.61
CA HIS A 32 -5.23 -11.82 12.44
C HIS A 32 -5.22 -10.95 11.17
N ILE A 33 -5.75 -9.71 11.25
CA ILE A 33 -5.73 -8.74 10.14
C ILE A 33 -4.28 -8.45 9.70
N LEU A 34 -3.39 -8.14 10.65
CA LEU A 34 -1.99 -7.81 10.34
C LEU A 34 -1.21 -9.01 9.79
N VAL A 35 -1.44 -10.21 10.32
CA VAL A 35 -0.82 -11.45 9.83
C VAL A 35 -1.24 -11.74 8.40
N VAL A 36 -2.54 -11.66 8.08
CA VAL A 36 -3.02 -11.87 6.71
C VAL A 36 -2.41 -10.83 5.75
N PHE A 37 -2.34 -9.56 6.14
CA PHE A 37 -1.62 -8.55 5.34
C PHE A 37 -0.15 -8.92 5.09
N GLY A 38 0.53 -9.43 6.11
CA GLY A 38 1.95 -9.78 6.03
C GLY A 38 2.16 -10.95 5.09
N VAL A 39 1.42 -12.04 5.29
CA VAL A 39 1.48 -13.27 4.48
C VAL A 39 1.20 -12.96 3.01
N VAL A 40 0.13 -12.23 2.75
CA VAL A 40 -0.28 -11.88 1.38
C VAL A 40 0.78 -11.02 0.69
N ASN A 41 1.40 -10.07 1.40
CA ASN A 41 2.52 -9.28 0.87
C ASN A 41 3.75 -10.13 0.54
N VAL A 42 4.10 -11.08 1.41
CA VAL A 42 5.22 -12.00 1.20
C VAL A 42 4.98 -12.87 -0.02
N ILE A 43 3.78 -13.45 -0.17
CA ILE A 43 3.40 -14.24 -1.35
C ILE A 43 3.54 -13.39 -2.62
N CYS A 44 2.99 -12.18 -2.63
CA CYS A 44 3.10 -11.28 -3.78
C CYS A 44 4.56 -10.95 -4.10
N ALA A 45 5.41 -10.75 -3.09
CA ALA A 45 6.83 -10.47 -3.31
C ALA A 45 7.57 -11.66 -3.93
N TYR A 46 7.35 -12.88 -3.44
CA TYR A 46 7.95 -14.08 -4.01
C TYR A 46 7.51 -14.32 -5.46
N ILE A 47 6.24 -14.04 -5.77
CA ILE A 47 5.74 -14.18 -7.14
C ILE A 47 6.26 -13.04 -8.03
N ALA A 48 6.41 -11.82 -7.49
CA ALA A 48 7.00 -10.67 -8.18
C ALA A 48 8.45 -10.90 -8.61
N ILE A 49 9.28 -11.34 -7.66
CA ILE A 49 10.22 -12.46 -7.83
C ILE A 49 10.40 -13.01 -9.25
N ILE A 50 9.53 -13.99 -9.50
CA ILE A 50 9.52 -14.93 -10.60
C ILE A 50 8.93 -14.28 -11.85
N LEU A 51 7.74 -13.67 -11.74
CA LEU A 51 6.99 -13.13 -12.88
C LEU A 51 7.47 -11.77 -13.35
N GLY A 52 8.20 -11.02 -12.50
CA GLY A 52 8.88 -9.79 -12.90
C GLY A 52 10.11 -10.05 -13.79
N ASN A 53 10.57 -11.30 -13.88
CA ASN A 53 11.67 -11.68 -14.76
C ASN A 53 11.17 -11.89 -16.20
N ARG A 54 11.71 -11.12 -17.15
CA ARG A 54 11.35 -11.22 -18.57
C ARG A 54 11.59 -12.60 -19.18
N THR A 55 12.69 -13.26 -18.83
CA THR A 55 13.06 -14.60 -19.33
C THR A 55 12.05 -15.66 -18.87
N VAL A 56 11.58 -15.58 -17.62
CA VAL A 56 10.53 -16.48 -17.10
C VAL A 56 9.22 -16.27 -17.85
N ILE A 57 8.80 -15.02 -18.05
CA ILE A 57 7.57 -14.73 -18.81
C ILE A 57 7.69 -15.20 -20.26
N ARG A 58 8.84 -14.98 -20.90
CA ARG A 58 9.10 -15.50 -22.26
C ARG A 58 8.98 -17.02 -22.33
N TRP A 59 9.48 -17.72 -21.32
CA TRP A 59 9.35 -19.17 -21.23
C TRP A 59 7.90 -19.61 -21.03
N LEU A 60 7.18 -19.01 -20.07
CA LEU A 60 5.76 -19.31 -19.81
C LEU A 60 4.87 -19.04 -21.02
N THR A 61 5.17 -17.99 -21.79
CA THR A 61 4.39 -17.55 -22.94
C THR A 61 4.90 -18.13 -24.26
N ARG A 62 5.81 -19.09 -24.22
CA ARG A 62 6.40 -19.76 -25.40
C ARG A 62 6.98 -18.77 -26.43
N GLY A 63 7.57 -17.68 -25.96
CA GLY A 63 8.23 -16.68 -26.80
C GLY A 63 7.33 -15.57 -27.35
N VAL A 64 6.02 -15.58 -27.04
CA VAL A 64 5.08 -14.53 -27.48
C VAL A 64 5.36 -13.21 -26.76
N PHE A 65 5.57 -13.25 -25.44
CA PHE A 65 5.89 -12.07 -24.63
C PHE A 65 7.35 -12.09 -24.13
N GLY A 66 7.83 -10.97 -23.58
CA GLY A 66 9.16 -10.86 -23.01
C GLY A 66 10.28 -10.87 -24.06
N GLN A 67 10.02 -10.29 -25.24
CA GLN A 67 11.03 -10.15 -26.29
C GLN A 67 11.95 -8.94 -26.03
N PRO A 68 13.24 -9.02 -26.36
CA PRO A 68 14.14 -7.88 -26.26
C PRO A 68 13.74 -6.79 -27.27
N GLY A 69 13.77 -5.53 -26.84
CA GLY A 69 13.61 -4.37 -27.72
C GLY A 69 12.22 -3.74 -27.76
N VAL A 70 11.22 -4.29 -27.05
CA VAL A 70 9.86 -3.70 -26.97
C VAL A 70 9.81 -2.56 -25.93
N SER A 71 10.59 -1.50 -26.17
CA SER A 71 10.82 -0.45 -25.16
C SER A 71 9.69 0.57 -24.99
N SER A 72 8.82 0.75 -25.99
CA SER A 72 7.84 1.86 -26.00
C SER A 72 6.67 1.63 -25.04
N TRP A 73 6.28 0.38 -24.77
CA TRP A 73 5.14 0.05 -23.92
C TRP A 73 5.43 0.12 -22.42
N VAL A 74 6.70 0.10 -22.02
CA VAL A 74 7.11 0.15 -20.60
C VAL A 74 6.53 1.39 -19.91
N TYR A 75 6.54 2.54 -20.59
CA TYR A 75 6.04 3.82 -20.05
C TYR A 75 4.53 3.96 -20.01
N VAL A 76 3.76 3.03 -20.59
CA VAL A 76 2.29 3.03 -20.55
C VAL A 76 1.76 1.88 -19.71
N SER A 77 2.54 0.80 -19.58
CA SER A 77 2.17 -0.40 -18.83
C SER A 77 1.88 -0.15 -17.35
N TRP A 78 2.42 0.92 -16.74
CA TRP A 78 2.17 1.24 -15.33
C TRP A 78 0.70 1.55 -15.08
N ILE A 79 -0.03 2.03 -16.09
CA ILE A 79 -1.48 2.26 -16.01
C ILE A 79 -2.21 0.94 -15.76
N ALA A 80 -1.80 -0.14 -16.42
CA ALA A 80 -2.39 -1.45 -16.20
C ALA A 80 -2.12 -1.95 -14.77
N SER A 81 -0.87 -1.82 -14.28
CA SER A 81 -0.53 -2.24 -12.91
C SER A 81 -1.28 -1.40 -11.85
N ALA A 82 -1.28 -0.07 -11.99
CA ALA A 82 -2.00 0.83 -11.08
C ALA A 82 -3.51 0.59 -11.14
N GLY A 83 -4.06 0.43 -12.34
CA GLY A 83 -5.47 0.15 -12.59
C GLY A 83 -5.91 -1.18 -11.98
N LEU A 84 -5.11 -2.24 -12.11
CA LEU A 84 -5.40 -3.54 -11.48
C LEU A 84 -5.38 -3.44 -9.94
N ILE A 85 -4.41 -2.75 -9.36
CA ILE A 85 -4.36 -2.58 -7.90
C ILE A 85 -5.55 -1.73 -7.41
N LEU A 86 -5.91 -0.66 -8.12
CA LEU A 86 -7.11 0.13 -7.83
C LEU A 86 -8.39 -0.69 -7.98
N ALA A 87 -8.50 -1.50 -9.03
CA ALA A 87 -9.63 -2.38 -9.25
C ALA A 87 -9.77 -3.43 -8.14
N ALA A 88 -8.66 -4.01 -7.67
CA ALA A 88 -8.66 -4.93 -6.54
C ALA A 88 -9.12 -4.26 -5.24
N ASN A 89 -8.67 -3.02 -4.99
CA ASN A 89 -9.13 -2.23 -3.85
C ASN A 89 -10.61 -1.89 -3.96
N ALA A 90 -11.08 -1.51 -5.14
CA ALA A 90 -12.48 -1.19 -5.40
C ALA A 90 -13.39 -2.39 -5.28
N LEU A 91 -12.98 -3.56 -5.78
CA LEU A 91 -13.72 -4.81 -5.64
C LEU A 91 -13.81 -5.22 -4.16
N ASN A 92 -12.70 -5.17 -3.42
CA ASN A 92 -12.71 -5.46 -1.99
C ASN A 92 -13.59 -4.48 -1.19
N ALA A 93 -13.54 -3.19 -1.54
CA ALA A 93 -14.39 -2.18 -0.94
C ALA A 93 -15.86 -2.43 -1.25
N TRP A 94 -16.20 -2.76 -2.50
CA TRP A 94 -17.55 -3.09 -2.92
C TRP A 94 -18.10 -4.31 -2.19
N LEU A 95 -17.31 -5.38 -2.06
CA LEU A 95 -17.67 -6.58 -1.30
C LEU A 95 -17.91 -6.26 0.18
N THR A 96 -17.05 -5.42 0.77
CA THR A 96 -17.17 -5.04 2.19
C THR A 96 -18.41 -4.18 2.43
N VAL A 97 -18.67 -3.17 1.59
CA VAL A 97 -19.80 -2.25 1.75
C VAL A 97 -21.14 -2.96 1.54
N ARG A 98 -21.21 -3.96 0.64
CA ARG A 98 -22.43 -4.73 0.37
C ARG A 98 -22.58 -6.00 1.21
N ALA A 99 -21.72 -6.19 2.21
CA ALA A 99 -21.79 -7.32 3.11
C ALA A 99 -23.16 -7.38 3.82
N PRO A 100 -23.90 -8.51 3.75
CA PRO A 100 -25.10 -8.70 4.56
C PRO A 100 -24.71 -8.81 6.04
N GLY A 101 -25.60 -8.38 6.93
CA GLY A 101 -25.38 -8.42 8.38
C GLY A 101 -24.54 -7.28 8.94
N TYR A 102 -24.26 -6.23 8.15
CA TYR A 102 -23.48 -5.06 8.55
C TYR A 102 -24.34 -3.80 8.66
N ASP A 103 -23.96 -2.90 9.56
CA ASP A 103 -24.65 -1.62 9.76
C ASP A 103 -24.43 -0.70 8.56
N GLN A 104 -25.44 -0.63 7.69
CA GLN A 104 -25.41 0.18 6.48
C GLN A 104 -25.49 1.69 6.78
N SER A 105 -25.92 2.11 7.97
CA SER A 105 -26.07 3.53 8.31
C SER A 105 -24.72 4.23 8.55
N ARG A 106 -23.71 3.47 8.99
CA ARG A 106 -22.35 3.95 9.27
C ARG A 106 -21.31 3.51 8.24
N MET A 107 -21.70 2.68 7.27
CA MET A 107 -20.80 2.11 6.28
C MET A 107 -20.17 3.20 5.37
N PRO A 108 -18.87 3.12 5.05
CA PRO A 108 -18.25 4.04 4.08
C PRO A 108 -18.82 3.88 2.67
N THR A 109 -18.64 4.91 1.84
CA THR A 109 -18.83 4.75 0.40
C THR A 109 -17.76 3.80 -0.17
N VAL A 110 -18.06 3.14 -1.29
CA VAL A 110 -17.07 2.29 -1.98
C VAL A 110 -15.82 3.09 -2.34
N GLY A 111 -15.97 4.34 -2.78
CA GLY A 111 -14.85 5.23 -3.11
C GLY A 111 -13.97 5.53 -1.89
N ASP A 112 -14.59 5.89 -0.76
CA ASP A 112 -13.87 6.16 0.49
C ASP A 112 -13.06 4.94 0.94
N LEU A 113 -13.68 3.77 0.97
CA LEU A 113 -13.00 2.55 1.41
C LEU A 113 -11.93 2.09 0.40
N THR A 114 -12.15 2.32 -0.89
CA THR A 114 -11.14 2.07 -1.94
C THR A 114 -9.89 2.91 -1.69
N LEU A 115 -10.07 4.23 -1.51
CA LEU A 115 -8.98 5.16 -1.22
C LEU A 115 -8.26 4.81 0.09
N PHE A 116 -9.01 4.35 1.10
CA PHE A 116 -8.43 3.85 2.33
C PHE A 116 -7.55 2.61 2.07
N TYR A 117 -8.04 1.64 1.30
CA TYR A 117 -7.29 0.44 0.93
C TYR A 117 -6.05 0.69 0.06
N VAL A 118 -5.98 1.83 -0.63
CA VAL A 118 -4.77 2.24 -1.36
C VAL A 118 -3.60 2.57 -0.41
N SER A 119 -3.89 2.97 0.84
CA SER A 119 -2.88 3.28 1.85
C SER A 119 -2.30 2.06 2.56
N ARG A 120 -2.65 0.84 2.13
CA ARG A 120 -2.10 -0.42 2.68
C ARG A 120 -0.64 -0.61 2.26
N PRO A 121 0.21 -1.19 3.13
CA PRO A 121 1.60 -1.46 2.79
C PRO A 121 1.72 -2.52 1.70
N ARG A 122 2.60 -2.26 0.72
CA ARG A 122 2.90 -3.17 -0.41
C ARG A 122 4.41 -3.33 -0.56
N ILE A 123 4.92 -4.57 -0.48
CA ILE A 123 6.38 -4.81 -0.54
C ILE A 123 6.88 -5.34 -1.91
N ALA A 124 5.99 -5.90 -2.73
CA ALA A 124 6.36 -6.62 -3.96
C ALA A 124 7.20 -5.77 -4.93
N TRP A 125 6.83 -4.50 -5.12
CA TRP A 125 7.52 -3.57 -6.02
C TRP A 125 8.95 -3.24 -5.55
N ILE A 126 9.21 -3.26 -4.24
CA ILE A 126 10.56 -2.99 -3.68
C ILE A 126 11.52 -4.08 -4.11
N TRP A 127 11.10 -5.35 -4.04
CA TRP A 127 11.93 -6.47 -4.45
C TRP A 127 12.22 -6.46 -5.95
N VAL A 128 11.22 -6.17 -6.77
CA VAL A 128 11.42 -6.02 -8.22
C VAL A 128 12.33 -4.84 -8.52
N LEU A 129 12.20 -3.72 -7.79
CA LEU A 129 13.11 -2.58 -7.91
C LEU A 129 14.56 -2.96 -7.58
N VAL A 130 14.81 -3.68 -6.47
CA VAL A 130 16.14 -4.17 -6.11
C VAL A 130 16.73 -4.99 -7.25
N LEU A 131 15.98 -5.96 -7.78
CA LEU A 131 16.43 -6.82 -8.88
C LEU A 131 16.61 -6.05 -10.20
N GLY A 132 15.82 -5.00 -10.44
CA GLY A 132 15.96 -4.14 -11.61
C GLY A 132 17.15 -3.17 -11.55
N LEU A 133 17.67 -2.88 -10.34
CA LEU A 133 18.86 -2.05 -10.12
C LEU A 133 20.16 -2.85 -10.14
N LEU A 134 20.08 -4.15 -9.81
CA LEU A 134 21.22 -5.05 -9.80
C LEU A 134 21.42 -5.68 -11.19
N PRO A 135 22.66 -5.74 -11.73
CA PRO A 135 22.96 -6.46 -12.96
C PRO A 135 22.91 -7.98 -12.71
N CYS A 136 21.70 -8.51 -12.56
CA CYS A 136 21.43 -9.92 -12.28
C CYS A 136 21.31 -10.69 -13.60
N HIS A 137 22.27 -11.58 -13.85
CA HIS A 137 22.21 -12.50 -14.99
C HIS A 137 21.49 -13.78 -14.56
N TRP A 138 20.27 -13.98 -15.05
CA TRP A 138 19.61 -15.28 -14.95
C TRP A 138 20.03 -16.15 -16.13
N ARG A 139 20.60 -17.33 -15.85
CA ARG A 139 20.90 -18.37 -16.84
C ARG A 139 21.84 -17.97 -18.00
N GLY A 140 22.90 -17.20 -17.71
CA GLY A 140 23.98 -16.92 -18.67
C GLY A 140 23.55 -16.16 -19.95
N ASN A 141 22.41 -15.47 -19.89
CA ASN A 141 21.88 -14.71 -21.02
C ASN A 141 22.84 -13.54 -21.37
N LYS A 142 23.08 -13.33 -22.68
CA LYS A 142 24.00 -12.29 -23.20
C LYS A 142 23.38 -10.89 -23.26
N ASP A 143 22.07 -10.78 -23.05
CA ASP A 143 21.41 -9.49 -22.82
C ASP A 143 21.93 -8.91 -21.49
N ASN A 144 22.06 -7.58 -21.38
CA ASN A 144 22.78 -6.79 -20.36
C ASN A 144 22.51 -7.05 -18.84
N GLY A 145 21.93 -8.18 -18.43
CA GLY A 145 21.72 -8.60 -17.03
C GLY A 145 20.60 -7.85 -16.34
N LEU A 146 19.61 -7.34 -17.09
CA LEU A 146 18.57 -6.43 -16.59
C LEU A 146 17.15 -6.97 -16.82
N ASP A 147 16.95 -8.27 -16.59
CA ASP A 147 15.69 -8.99 -16.87
C ASP A 147 14.47 -8.47 -16.08
N TRP A 148 14.69 -7.76 -14.96
CA TRP A 148 13.64 -7.19 -14.12
C TRP A 148 13.41 -5.69 -14.34
N ARG A 149 14.18 -5.04 -15.20
CA ARG A 149 14.19 -3.57 -15.32
C ARG A 149 12.83 -3.02 -15.73
N ASN A 150 12.13 -3.64 -16.66
CA ASN A 150 10.84 -3.15 -17.15
C ASN A 150 9.76 -3.28 -16.07
N ALA A 151 9.67 -4.46 -15.45
CA ALA A 151 8.80 -4.70 -14.29
C ALA A 151 9.11 -3.73 -13.14
N ALA A 152 10.39 -3.45 -12.87
CA ALA A 152 10.82 -2.51 -11.83
C ALA A 152 10.33 -1.09 -12.10
N ILE A 153 10.53 -0.58 -13.32
CA ILE A 153 10.09 0.76 -13.72
C ILE A 153 8.57 0.85 -13.62
N GLN A 154 7.85 -0.10 -14.21
CA GLN A 154 6.39 -0.10 -14.25
C GLN A 154 5.80 -0.12 -12.84
N THR A 155 6.20 -1.08 -12.01
CA THR A 155 5.66 -1.26 -10.66
C THR A 155 6.03 -0.10 -9.75
N THR A 156 7.22 0.47 -9.91
CA THR A 156 7.64 1.67 -9.20
C THR A 156 6.75 2.87 -9.55
N VAL A 157 6.52 3.13 -10.85
CA VAL A 157 5.68 4.26 -11.28
C VAL A 157 4.23 4.05 -10.82
N ALA A 158 3.69 2.84 -10.97
CA ALA A 158 2.37 2.50 -10.47
C ALA A 158 2.25 2.75 -8.96
N GLU A 159 3.25 2.34 -8.18
CA GLU A 159 3.25 2.54 -6.74
C GLU A 159 3.36 4.02 -6.35
N ILE A 160 4.16 4.83 -7.05
CA ILE A 160 4.21 6.29 -6.79
C ILE A 160 2.82 6.90 -6.94
N VAL A 161 2.11 6.56 -8.03
CA VAL A 161 0.75 7.06 -8.27
C VAL A 161 -0.20 6.60 -7.15
N LEU A 162 -0.15 5.32 -6.78
CA LEU A 162 -0.98 4.78 -5.70
C LEU A 162 -0.65 5.43 -4.35
N GLN A 163 0.61 5.67 -4.03
CA GLN A 163 1.03 6.36 -2.81
C GLN A 163 0.50 7.79 -2.77
N LEU A 164 0.55 8.52 -3.88
CA LEU A 164 -0.04 9.87 -3.99
C LEU A 164 -1.56 9.87 -3.76
N ILE A 165 -2.26 8.84 -4.26
CA ILE A 165 -3.69 8.67 -3.98
C ILE A 165 -3.91 8.36 -2.49
N GLY A 166 -3.12 7.46 -1.90
CA GLY A 166 -3.21 7.06 -0.50
C GLY A 166 -2.85 8.16 0.50
N VAL A 167 -2.12 9.20 0.08
CA VAL A 167 -1.80 10.37 0.90
C VAL A 167 -3.06 11.05 1.43
N TYR A 168 -4.18 11.01 0.71
CA TYR A 168 -5.44 11.61 1.16
C TYR A 168 -5.83 11.19 2.59
N TYR A 169 -5.80 9.89 2.89
CA TYR A 169 -6.19 9.36 4.21
C TYR A 169 -5.19 9.70 5.31
N LYS A 170 -3.89 9.68 4.98
CA LYS A 170 -2.82 10.09 5.91
C LYS A 170 -2.92 11.58 6.24
N ALA A 171 -3.09 12.42 5.23
CA ALA A 171 -3.27 13.86 5.39
C ALA A 171 -4.53 14.19 6.21
N ARG A 172 -5.62 13.45 6.01
CA ARG A 172 -6.84 13.58 6.82
C ARG A 172 -6.59 13.25 8.29
N ALA A 173 -5.85 12.19 8.60
CA ALA A 173 -5.48 11.85 9.97
C ALA A 173 -4.61 12.93 10.63
N VAL A 174 -3.62 13.46 9.90
CA VAL A 174 -2.76 14.56 10.38
C VAL A 174 -3.58 15.83 10.63
N HIS A 175 -4.45 16.19 9.69
CA HIS A 175 -5.31 17.37 9.79
C HIS A 175 -6.27 17.26 10.98
N PHE A 176 -6.87 16.08 11.17
CA PHE A 176 -7.76 15.80 12.29
C PHE A 176 -7.05 15.97 13.65
N ALA A 177 -5.87 15.34 13.80
CA ALA A 177 -5.08 15.43 15.02
C ALA A 177 -4.63 16.87 15.30
N SER A 178 -4.20 17.58 14.26
CA SER A 178 -3.79 19.00 14.35
C SER A 178 -4.95 19.91 14.77
N ARG A 179 -6.09 19.83 14.09
CA ARG A 179 -7.27 20.68 14.37
C ARG A 179 -7.83 20.49 15.77
N ARG A 180 -7.73 19.28 16.33
CA ARG A 180 -8.18 18.97 17.69
C ARG A 180 -7.08 19.17 18.74
N GLY A 181 -5.84 19.45 18.33
CA GLY A 181 -4.69 19.59 19.22
C GLY A 181 -4.37 18.30 19.98
N LEU A 182 -4.48 17.14 19.31
CA LEU A 182 -4.31 15.80 19.89
C LEU A 182 -2.86 15.30 19.89
N TYR A 183 -1.91 16.10 19.38
CA TYR A 183 -0.49 15.80 19.49
C TYR A 183 0.07 16.02 20.91
N GLY A 184 -0.65 16.77 21.76
CA GLY A 184 -0.29 16.95 23.17
C GLY A 184 -0.95 15.89 24.05
N GLU A 185 -0.17 15.23 24.92
CA GLU A 185 -0.62 14.10 25.74
C GLU A 185 -1.75 14.44 26.70
N SER A 186 -1.82 15.68 27.20
CA SER A 186 -2.78 16.11 28.22
C SER A 186 -4.26 15.95 27.83
N LYS A 187 -4.58 15.89 26.53
CA LYS A 187 -5.96 15.65 26.06
C LYS A 187 -6.34 14.18 25.98
N LEU A 188 -5.36 13.29 26.11
CA LEU A 188 -5.52 11.86 25.95
C LEU A 188 -5.46 11.11 27.29
N ASP A 189 -5.19 11.79 28.41
CA ASP A 189 -4.93 11.16 29.72
C ASP A 189 -6.02 10.20 30.21
N ARG A 190 -7.28 10.38 29.77
CA ARG A 190 -8.40 9.47 30.12
C ARG A 190 -8.53 8.25 29.22
N ILE A 191 -7.80 8.20 28.10
CA ILE A 191 -7.79 7.07 27.19
C ILE A 191 -6.76 6.05 27.68
N ASP A 192 -7.08 4.77 27.56
CA ASP A 192 -6.18 3.69 27.93
C ASP A 192 -4.84 3.77 27.17
N PHE A 193 -3.79 3.26 27.78
CA PHE A 193 -2.44 3.32 27.20
C PHE A 193 -2.36 2.69 25.80
N VAL A 194 -3.09 1.60 25.55
CA VAL A 194 -3.02 0.85 24.29
C VAL A 194 -3.61 1.67 23.15
N SER A 195 -4.78 2.27 23.37
CA SER A 195 -5.44 3.14 22.39
C SER A 195 -4.65 4.42 22.13
N ARG A 196 -4.03 5.01 23.16
CA ARG A 196 -3.12 6.15 22.98
C ARG A 196 -1.93 5.80 22.11
N ALA A 197 -1.28 4.67 22.38
CA ALA A 197 -0.14 4.19 21.58
C ALA A 197 -0.56 3.93 20.12
N ALA A 198 -1.72 3.30 19.90
CA ALA A 198 -2.25 3.05 18.56
C ALA A 198 -2.55 4.33 17.78
N PHE A 199 -3.14 5.34 18.45
CA PHE A 199 -3.37 6.66 17.87
C PHE A 199 -2.06 7.38 17.53
N ALA A 200 -1.07 7.33 18.43
CA ALA A 200 0.26 7.90 18.18
C ALA A 200 0.95 7.21 17.00
N MET A 201 0.91 5.88 16.90
CA MET A 201 1.43 5.14 15.74
C MET A 201 0.79 5.63 14.44
N MET A 202 -0.53 5.72 14.39
CA MET A 202 -1.26 6.18 13.19
C MET A 202 -0.87 7.62 12.81
N THR A 203 -0.96 8.55 13.75
CA THR A 203 -0.78 9.99 13.47
C THR A 203 0.66 10.39 13.27
N THR A 204 1.60 9.83 14.04
CA THR A 204 3.04 10.06 13.85
C THR A 204 3.52 9.46 12.54
N ALA A 205 3.11 8.23 12.19
CA ALA A 205 3.47 7.64 10.91
C ALA A 205 2.95 8.48 9.74
N ALA A 206 1.69 8.93 9.80
CA ALA A 206 1.11 9.80 8.79
C ALA A 206 1.87 11.15 8.69
N THR A 207 2.25 11.74 9.82
CA THR A 207 3.00 13.01 9.85
C THR A 207 4.39 12.87 9.23
N VAL A 208 5.14 11.85 9.67
CA VAL A 208 6.48 11.56 9.12
C VAL A 208 6.38 11.25 7.63
N TYR A 209 5.35 10.52 7.20
CA TYR A 209 5.09 10.25 5.78
C TYR A 209 4.97 11.55 4.98
N MET A 210 4.18 12.52 5.46
CA MET A 210 4.01 13.81 4.78
C MET A 210 5.32 14.63 4.74
N CYS A 211 6.11 14.60 5.82
CA CYS A 211 7.41 15.26 5.85
C CYS A 211 8.38 14.65 4.82
N ILE A 212 8.45 13.31 4.74
CA ILE A 212 9.29 12.63 3.74
C ILE A 212 8.84 12.96 2.33
N LEU A 213 7.52 13.04 2.08
CA LEU A 213 7.00 13.42 0.76
C LEU A 213 7.44 14.82 0.34
N ALA A 214 7.43 15.78 1.27
CA ALA A 214 7.96 17.11 1.02
C ALA A 214 9.47 17.11 0.72
N VAL A 215 10.25 16.34 1.49
CA VAL A 215 11.69 16.17 1.26
C VAL A 215 11.97 15.55 -0.12
N ILE A 216 11.23 14.50 -0.49
CA ILE A 216 11.39 13.86 -1.80
C ILE A 216 11.02 14.81 -2.94
N ALA A 217 9.95 15.60 -2.80
CA ALA A 217 9.60 16.60 -3.79
C ALA A 217 10.71 17.64 -3.97
N ALA A 218 11.33 18.09 -2.88
CA ALA A 218 12.48 19.01 -2.93
C ALA A 218 13.72 18.36 -3.57
N LEU A 219 14.02 17.10 -3.23
CA LEU A 219 15.12 16.34 -3.83
C LEU A 219 14.89 16.08 -5.32
N LEU A 220 13.66 15.80 -5.74
CA LEU A 220 13.30 15.62 -7.14
C LEU A 220 13.48 16.92 -7.92
N PHE A 221 13.06 18.06 -7.33
CA PHE A 221 13.29 19.38 -7.93
C PHE A 221 14.78 19.70 -8.08
N TYR A 222 15.58 19.43 -7.05
CA TYR A 222 17.03 19.54 -7.11
C TYR A 222 17.62 18.63 -8.20
N TRP A 223 17.16 17.37 -8.27
CA TRP A 223 17.60 16.41 -9.27
C TRP A 223 17.32 16.89 -10.71
N LEU A 224 16.11 17.38 -10.99
CA LEU A 224 15.72 17.90 -12.30
C LEU A 224 16.66 19.03 -12.76
N LYS A 225 17.20 19.80 -11.81
CA LYS A 225 18.15 20.89 -12.06
C LYS A 225 19.58 20.41 -12.33
N TYR A 226 20.08 19.41 -11.58
CA TYR A 226 21.51 19.04 -11.58
C TYR A 226 21.84 17.71 -12.31
N LYS A 227 20.84 16.94 -12.74
CA LYS A 227 20.96 15.70 -13.54
C LYS A 227 22.05 14.70 -13.07
N PRO A 228 22.09 14.28 -11.80
CA PRO A 228 23.04 13.27 -11.35
C PRO A 228 22.75 11.88 -11.96
N LYS A 229 23.74 10.98 -11.90
CA LYS A 229 23.68 9.63 -12.50
C LYS A 229 22.52 8.81 -11.92
N PHE A 230 21.81 8.09 -12.81
CA PHE A 230 20.65 7.24 -12.49
C PHE A 230 20.88 6.23 -11.34
N ARG A 231 22.08 5.67 -11.23
CA ARG A 231 22.40 4.67 -10.20
C ARG A 231 22.34 5.23 -8.78
N THR A 232 22.74 6.48 -8.59
CA THR A 232 22.64 7.16 -7.28
C THR A 232 21.18 7.42 -6.92
N LEU A 233 20.37 7.81 -7.92
CA LEU A 233 18.93 8.02 -7.75
C LEU A 233 18.19 6.73 -7.36
N GLY A 234 18.55 5.60 -7.97
CA GLY A 234 17.95 4.30 -7.65
C GLY A 234 18.12 3.89 -6.18
N TRP A 235 19.32 4.07 -5.62
CA TRP A 235 19.59 3.75 -4.21
C TRP A 235 18.90 4.70 -3.24
N MET A 236 18.91 6.01 -3.53
CA MET A 236 18.15 6.98 -2.72
C MET A 236 16.67 6.63 -2.70
N TYR A 237 16.12 6.29 -3.87
CA TYR A 237 14.72 5.91 -4.00
C TYR A 237 14.41 4.62 -3.23
N LEU A 238 15.30 3.63 -3.24
CA LEU A 238 15.15 2.39 -2.48
C LEU A 238 15.09 2.64 -0.96
N CYS A 239 15.94 3.53 -0.43
CA CYS A 239 15.88 3.88 0.99
C CYS A 239 14.56 4.58 1.35
N THR A 240 14.10 5.50 0.50
CA THR A 240 12.80 6.16 0.71
C THR A 240 11.63 5.18 0.58
N ALA A 241 11.72 4.24 -0.36
CA ALA A 241 10.75 3.17 -0.57
C ALA A 241 10.57 2.30 0.67
N GLY A 242 11.68 1.82 1.24
CA GLY A 242 11.66 1.04 2.48
C GLY A 242 11.08 1.85 3.64
N THR A 243 11.40 3.14 3.73
CA THR A 243 10.86 4.01 4.79
C THR A 243 9.35 4.19 4.65
N TYR A 244 8.84 4.46 3.44
CA TYR A 244 7.39 4.57 3.21
C TYR A 244 6.66 3.26 3.52
N TRP A 245 7.24 2.14 3.13
CA TRP A 245 6.67 0.84 3.44
C TRP A 245 6.54 0.60 4.95
N ILE A 246 7.56 0.95 5.74
CA ILE A 246 7.50 0.88 7.21
C ILE A 246 6.41 1.82 7.75
N LEU A 247 6.34 3.05 7.24
CA LEU A 247 5.34 4.03 7.69
C LEU A 247 3.91 3.59 7.36
N ASP A 248 3.68 2.96 6.20
CA ASP A 248 2.38 2.38 5.84
C ASP A 248 1.98 1.26 6.81
N TRP A 249 2.93 0.42 7.21
CA TRP A 249 2.71 -0.61 8.23
C TRP A 249 2.37 -0.01 9.59
N VAL A 250 3.15 0.97 10.06
CA VAL A 250 2.90 1.62 11.36
C VAL A 250 1.56 2.35 11.34
N PHE A 251 1.23 3.04 10.24
CA PHE A 251 -0.04 3.71 10.04
C PHE A 251 -1.21 2.72 10.12
N MET A 252 -1.15 1.63 9.34
CA MET A 252 -2.21 0.62 9.31
C MET A 252 -2.33 -0.14 10.63
N ALA A 253 -1.21 -0.50 11.26
CA ALA A 253 -1.22 -1.18 12.57
C ALA A 253 -1.83 -0.28 13.65
N GLY A 254 -1.44 1.00 13.68
CA GLY A 254 -2.04 2.00 14.55
C GLY A 254 -3.54 2.14 14.33
N TYR A 255 -3.98 2.26 13.07
CA TYR A 255 -5.39 2.36 12.74
C TYR A 255 -6.19 1.11 13.14
N VAL A 256 -5.78 -0.09 12.70
CA VAL A 256 -6.53 -1.33 12.98
C VAL A 256 -6.59 -1.58 14.49
N LYS A 257 -5.53 -1.27 15.23
CA LYS A 257 -5.52 -1.40 16.69
C LYS A 257 -6.43 -0.38 17.37
N LEU A 258 -6.44 0.86 16.90
CA LEU A 258 -7.27 1.94 17.44
C LEU A 258 -8.75 1.74 17.12
N ALA A 259 -9.06 1.30 15.91
CA ALA A 259 -10.42 1.09 15.45
C ALA A 259 -11.10 -0.08 16.18
N GLY A 260 -10.35 -1.15 16.49
CA GLY A 260 -10.91 -2.34 17.13
C GLY A 260 -12.12 -2.84 16.36
N ASP A 261 -13.24 -3.02 17.05
CA ASP A 261 -14.49 -3.53 16.47
C ASP A 261 -15.16 -2.56 15.49
N LEU A 262 -14.77 -1.28 15.48
CA LEU A 262 -15.25 -0.29 14.50
C LEU A 262 -14.73 -0.57 13.07
N PHE A 263 -13.75 -1.45 12.92
CA PHE A 263 -13.24 -1.91 11.64
C PHE A 263 -13.21 -3.44 11.57
N CYS A 264 -14.31 -4.01 11.12
CA CYS A 264 -14.59 -5.43 11.08
C CYS A 264 -14.73 -5.94 9.64
N PRO A 265 -13.65 -6.07 8.85
CA PRO A 265 -13.77 -6.46 7.45
C PRO A 265 -14.25 -7.91 7.30
N GLN A 266 -15.27 -8.14 6.46
CA GLN A 266 -15.73 -9.50 6.13
C GLN A 266 -14.71 -10.26 5.27
N GLN A 267 -14.61 -11.58 5.51
CA GLN A 267 -13.86 -12.52 4.67
C GLN A 267 -12.46 -12.00 4.29
N PHE A 268 -11.73 -11.51 5.29
CA PHE A 268 -10.48 -10.79 5.05
C PHE A 268 -9.42 -11.59 4.25
N ALA A 269 -9.40 -12.91 4.41
CA ALA A 269 -8.56 -13.80 3.61
C ALA A 269 -8.92 -13.77 2.11
N LEU A 270 -10.21 -13.75 1.77
CA LEU A 270 -10.66 -13.60 0.39
C LEU A 270 -10.23 -12.24 -0.18
N GLN A 271 -10.33 -11.17 0.62
CA GLN A 271 -9.88 -9.86 0.18
C GLN A 271 -8.38 -9.82 -0.12
N GLY A 272 -7.59 -10.50 0.73
CA GLY A 272 -6.16 -10.71 0.52
C GLY A 272 -5.88 -11.48 -0.77
N ALA A 273 -6.64 -12.54 -1.07
CA ALA A 273 -6.50 -13.32 -2.30
C ALA A 273 -6.83 -12.50 -3.55
N ILE A 274 -7.93 -11.73 -3.54
CA ILE A 274 -8.28 -10.80 -4.64
C ILE A 274 -7.14 -9.83 -4.89
N TRP A 275 -6.62 -9.21 -3.84
CA TRP A 275 -5.50 -8.27 -3.97
C TRP A 275 -4.24 -8.96 -4.53
N ALA A 276 -3.94 -10.17 -4.07
CA ALA A 276 -2.80 -10.93 -4.55
C ALA A 276 -2.92 -11.25 -6.04
N ILE A 277 -4.05 -11.78 -6.49
CA ILE A 277 -4.29 -12.14 -7.90
C ILE A 277 -4.08 -10.94 -8.82
N PHE A 278 -4.69 -9.79 -8.50
CA PHE A 278 -4.57 -8.59 -9.33
C PHE A 278 -3.13 -8.04 -9.33
N THR A 279 -2.45 -8.09 -8.19
CA THR A 279 -1.03 -7.72 -8.08
C THR A 279 -0.15 -8.62 -8.96
N ILE A 280 -0.37 -9.93 -8.90
CA ILE A 280 0.35 -10.94 -9.70
C ILE A 280 0.15 -10.70 -11.20
N ILE A 281 -1.09 -10.41 -11.64
CA ILE A 281 -1.37 -10.09 -13.05
C ILE A 281 -0.62 -8.81 -13.46
N GLY A 282 -0.66 -7.77 -12.63
CA GLY A 282 0.07 -6.52 -12.89
C GLY A 282 1.58 -6.73 -13.04
N LEU A 283 2.15 -7.58 -12.19
CA LEU A 283 3.57 -7.97 -12.24
C LEU A 283 3.93 -8.76 -13.50
N ALA A 284 3.07 -9.71 -13.89
CA ALA A 284 3.27 -10.49 -15.10
C ALA A 284 3.24 -9.61 -16.36
N ILE A 285 2.37 -8.59 -16.40
CA ILE A 285 2.36 -7.58 -17.48
C ILE A 285 3.72 -6.86 -17.56
N GLY A 286 4.35 -6.57 -16.42
CA GLY A 286 5.66 -5.92 -16.38
C GLY A 286 6.82 -6.77 -16.87
N GLY A 287 6.79 -8.07 -16.59
CA GLY A 287 7.76 -9.01 -17.16
C GLY A 287 7.48 -9.35 -18.62
N ALA A 288 6.25 -9.13 -19.12
CA ALA A 288 5.85 -9.42 -20.49
C ALA A 288 6.36 -8.40 -21.52
N ILE A 289 6.76 -7.22 -21.08
CA ILE A 289 7.20 -6.09 -21.92
C ILE A 289 8.70 -5.90 -21.75
#